data_AF-A0A3R6RDT6-F1
#
_entry.id   AF-A0A3R6RDT6-F1
#
_cell.length_a   1.000
_cell.length_b   1.000
_cell.length_c   1.000
_cell.angle_alpha   90.00
_cell.angle_beta   90.00
_cell.angle_gamma   90.00
#
_symmetry.space_group_name_H-M   'P 1'
#
loop_
_entity.id
_entity.type
_entity.pdbx_description
1 polymer ?
#
loop_
_entity_poly.entity_id
_entity_poly.type
_entity_poly.pdbx_seq_one_letter_code
_entity_poly.pdbx_strand_id
1 'polypeptide(L)'
;MTESEAIEELKYDCNELGKAIPCDTSWAFSFENAYGMAMKALEKQIPKKPISIDYEKYIDIIDNAKFLRGTFWCPNCKRVVHSGSFCKDCGQKLDWENT
;
A
#
# COMPACT_ATOMS: atom_id res chain seq x y z
N MET A 1 -17.84 7.63 -6.32
CA MET A 1 -17.19 6.51 -5.63
C MET A 1 -15.70 6.55 -5.93
N THR A 2 -14.94 7.09 -4.97
CA THR A 2 -13.49 7.02 -4.90
C THR A 2 -13.07 5.73 -4.20
N GLU A 3 -11.78 5.38 -4.26
CA GLU A 3 -11.27 4.21 -3.55
C GLU A 3 -11.40 4.36 -2.03
N SER A 4 -11.25 5.58 -1.49
CA SER A 4 -11.53 5.86 -0.08
C SER A 4 -13.00 5.66 0.27
N GLU A 5 -13.92 6.14 -0.56
CA GLU A 5 -15.36 5.91 -0.37
C GLU A 5 -15.69 4.41 -0.40
N ALA A 6 -15.16 3.66 -1.37
CA ALA A 6 -15.36 2.21 -1.47
C ALA A 6 -14.78 1.45 -0.25
N ILE A 7 -13.63 1.88 0.28
CA ILE A 7 -13.05 1.29 1.50
C ILE A 7 -13.96 1.53 2.72
N GLU A 8 -14.53 2.72 2.85
CA GLU A 8 -15.44 3.02 3.98
C GLU A 8 -16.75 2.22 3.87
N GLU A 9 -17.32 2.07 2.68
CA GLU A 9 -18.49 1.20 2.46
C GLU A 9 -18.17 -0.26 2.81
N LEU A 10 -17.03 -0.79 2.37
CA LEU A 10 -16.61 -2.16 2.69
C LEU A 10 -16.41 -2.38 4.20
N LYS A 11 -15.87 -1.37 4.91
CA LYS A 11 -15.74 -1.42 6.38
C LYS A 11 -17.10 -1.42 7.05
N TYR A 12 -18.01 -0.57 6.59
CA TYR A 12 -19.37 -0.47 7.12
C TYR A 12 -20.11 -1.80 6.93
N ASP A 13 -20.12 -2.34 5.72
CA ASP A 13 -20.73 -3.63 5.40
C ASP A 13 -20.13 -4.76 6.24
N CYS A 14 -18.81 -4.82 6.37
CA CYS A 14 -18.15 -5.83 7.19
C CYS A 14 -18.55 -5.72 8.67
N ASN A 15 -18.73 -4.50 9.20
CA ASN A 15 -19.15 -4.27 10.57
C ASN A 15 -20.64 -4.57 10.80
N GLU A 16 -21.52 -4.24 9.86
CA GLU A 16 -22.96 -4.50 10.00
C GLU A 16 -23.31 -5.97 9.73
N LEU A 17 -22.77 -6.57 8.66
CA LEU A 17 -22.95 -8.00 8.38
C LEU A 17 -22.22 -8.87 9.39
N GLY A 18 -21.03 -8.45 9.84
CA GLY A 18 -20.25 -9.18 10.84
C GLY A 18 -20.97 -9.36 12.18
N LYS A 19 -21.87 -8.45 12.56
CA LYS A 19 -22.73 -8.62 13.75
C LYS A 19 -23.73 -9.76 13.62
N ALA A 20 -24.12 -10.11 12.39
CA ALA A 20 -25.11 -11.14 12.11
C ALA A 20 -24.50 -12.54 11.85
N ILE A 21 -23.18 -12.62 11.66
CA ILE A 21 -22.46 -13.86 11.37
C ILE A 21 -21.75 -14.34 12.65
N PRO A 22 -21.93 -15.60 13.09
CA PRO A 22 -21.15 -16.15 14.20
C PRO A 22 -19.65 -16.13 13.85
N CYS A 23 -18.85 -15.46 14.68
CA CYS A 23 -17.44 -15.13 14.45
C CYS A 23 -16.49 -16.34 14.40
N ASP A 24 -16.99 -17.51 14.75
CA ASP A 24 -16.28 -18.80 14.86
C ASP A 24 -16.59 -19.76 13.70
N THR A 25 -17.31 -19.30 12.68
CA THR A 25 -17.58 -20.10 11.48
C THR A 25 -16.48 -19.94 10.43
N SER A 26 -16.19 -21.02 9.72
CA SER A 26 -15.29 -21.00 8.54
C SER A 26 -15.76 -20.00 7.46
N TRP A 27 -17.07 -19.71 7.42
CA TRP A 27 -17.65 -18.71 6.52
C TRP A 27 -17.30 -17.28 6.95
N ALA A 28 -17.41 -16.93 8.23
CA ALA A 28 -16.99 -15.62 8.76
C ALA A 28 -15.52 -15.33 8.41
N PHE A 29 -14.64 -16.30 8.66
CA PHE A 29 -13.22 -16.18 8.34
C PHE A 29 -12.96 -15.98 6.82
N SER A 30 -13.69 -16.69 5.96
CA SER A 30 -13.54 -16.55 4.51
C SER A 30 -14.05 -15.19 4.02
N PHE A 31 -15.15 -14.71 4.60
CA PHE A 31 -15.75 -13.41 4.32
C PHE A 31 -14.81 -12.26 4.69
N GLU A 32 -14.29 -12.26 5.93
CA GLU A 32 -13.33 -11.26 6.40
C GLU A 32 -12.06 -11.20 5.53
N ASN A 33 -11.54 -12.37 5.13
CA ASN A 33 -10.38 -12.43 4.24
C ASN A 33 -10.66 -11.82 2.86
N ALA A 34 -11.82 -12.11 2.26
CA ALA A 34 -12.20 -11.56 0.96
C ALA A 34 -12.32 -10.03 1.01
N TYR A 35 -12.99 -9.49 2.02
CA TYR A 35 -13.10 -8.04 2.24
C TYR A 35 -11.74 -7.41 2.52
N GLY A 36 -10.92 -8.03 3.37
CA GLY A 36 -9.57 -7.57 3.66
C GLY A 36 -8.67 -7.54 2.42
N MET A 37 -8.79 -8.51 1.52
CA MET A 37 -8.09 -8.50 0.23
C MET A 37 -8.55 -7.36 -0.67
N ALA A 38 -9.87 -7.15 -0.78
CA ALA A 38 -10.43 -6.07 -1.58
C ALA A 38 -9.99 -4.69 -1.06
N MET A 39 -10.07 -4.46 0.25
CA MET A 39 -9.63 -3.23 0.90
C MET A 39 -8.14 -2.99 0.66
N LYS A 40 -7.26 -4.00 0.87
CA LYS A 40 -5.82 -3.88 0.60
C LYS A 40 -5.51 -3.52 -0.85
N ALA A 41 -6.30 -4.00 -1.80
CA ALA A 41 -6.12 -3.66 -3.22
C ALA A 41 -6.52 -2.20 -3.49
N LEU A 42 -7.65 -1.74 -2.92
CA LEU A 42 -8.13 -0.36 -3.03
C LEU A 42 -7.18 0.63 -2.35
N GLU A 43 -6.65 0.30 -1.17
CA GLU A 43 -5.68 1.14 -0.45
C GLU A 43 -4.41 1.44 -1.26
N LYS A 44 -4.01 0.50 -2.13
CA LYS A 44 -2.88 0.68 -3.05
C LYS A 44 -3.21 1.60 -4.21
N GLN A 45 -4.47 1.79 -4.56
CA GLN A 45 -4.89 2.70 -5.63
C GLN A 45 -4.99 4.15 -5.15
N ILE A 46 -5.04 4.39 -3.83
CA ILE A 46 -4.90 5.73 -3.26
C ILE A 46 -3.45 6.20 -3.45
N PRO A 47 -3.19 7.32 -4.14
CA PRO A 47 -1.83 7.84 -4.34
C PRO A 47 -1.11 8.09 -3.01
N LYS A 48 0.14 7.64 -2.90
CA LYS A 48 1.01 7.90 -1.75
C LYS A 48 2.38 8.39 -2.21
N LYS A 49 2.92 9.37 -1.48
CA LYS A 49 4.20 9.98 -1.80
C LYS A 49 5.37 9.02 -1.54
N PRO A 50 6.28 8.80 -2.50
CA PRO A 50 7.54 8.12 -2.29
C PRO A 50 8.41 8.81 -1.25
N ILE A 51 9.19 8.04 -0.50
CA ILE A 51 10.05 8.57 0.58
C ILE A 51 11.47 8.73 0.03
N SER A 52 12.05 9.93 0.06
CA SER A 52 13.40 10.15 -0.47
C SER A 52 14.44 9.30 0.24
N ILE A 53 15.37 8.75 -0.54
CA ILE A 53 16.48 7.97 0.01
C ILE A 53 17.64 8.91 0.26
N ASP A 54 18.00 9.05 1.54
CA ASP A 54 19.24 9.70 1.95
C ASP A 54 20.41 8.75 1.71
N TYR A 55 20.91 8.75 0.47
CA TYR A 55 21.96 7.84 0.03
C TYR A 55 23.29 8.04 0.78
N GLU A 56 23.53 9.22 1.37
CA GLU A 56 24.76 9.53 2.10
C GLU A 56 24.91 8.63 3.33
N LYS A 57 23.80 8.25 3.96
CA LYS A 57 23.78 7.25 5.05
C LYS A 57 24.27 5.87 4.64
N TYR A 58 24.34 5.57 3.34
CA TYR A 58 24.69 4.26 2.82
C TYR A 58 26.06 4.21 2.16
N ILE A 59 26.73 5.37 1.95
CA ILE A 59 28.01 5.45 1.23
C ILE A 59 29.08 4.50 1.79
N ASP A 60 29.14 4.38 3.11
CA ASP A 60 30.14 3.53 3.79
C ASP A 60 29.58 2.15 4.20
N ILE A 61 28.31 1.85 3.87
CA ILE A 61 27.63 0.61 4.26
C ILE A 61 27.52 -0.36 3.08
N ILE A 62 27.20 0.16 1.89
CA ILE A 62 26.99 -0.65 0.69
C ILE A 62 27.91 -0.18 -0.43
N ASP A 63 28.53 -1.15 -1.09
CA ASP A 63 29.22 -0.88 -2.34
C ASP A 63 28.24 -0.28 -3.36
N ASN A 64 28.67 0.76 -4.07
CA ASN A 64 27.87 1.48 -5.05
C ASN A 64 26.61 2.18 -4.51
N ALA A 65 26.60 2.64 -3.26
CA ALA A 65 25.52 3.46 -2.68
C ALA A 65 25.09 4.67 -3.55
N LYS A 66 25.99 5.16 -4.42
CA LYS A 66 25.69 6.19 -5.42
C LYS A 66 24.50 5.84 -6.33
N PHE A 67 24.20 4.55 -6.52
CA PHE A 67 23.01 4.10 -7.27
C PHE A 67 21.69 4.57 -6.62
N LEU A 68 21.67 4.80 -5.30
CA LEU A 68 20.49 5.28 -4.59
C LEU A 68 20.27 6.79 -4.73
N ARG A 69 21.20 7.53 -5.33
CA ARG A 69 21.10 8.98 -5.46
C ARG A 69 19.89 9.36 -6.34
N GLY A 70 19.01 10.20 -5.80
CA GLY A 70 17.80 10.64 -6.50
C GLY A 70 16.72 9.55 -6.62
N THR A 71 16.83 8.48 -5.82
CA THR A 71 15.83 7.41 -5.76
C THR A 71 14.98 7.52 -4.49
N PHE A 72 13.84 6.83 -4.49
CA PHE A 72 12.86 6.90 -3.42
C PHE A 72 12.47 5.48 -2.97
N TRP A 73 12.02 5.34 -1.72
CA TRP A 73 11.36 4.13 -1.25
C TRP A 73 9.88 4.18 -1.60
N CYS A 74 9.36 3.07 -2.15
CA CYS A 74 7.92 2.85 -2.21
C CYS A 74 7.34 2.93 -0.79
N PRO A 75 6.29 3.72 -0.54
CA PRO A 75 5.76 3.91 0.80
C PRO A 75 5.16 2.63 1.38
N ASN A 76 4.72 1.71 0.52
CA ASN A 76 4.09 0.43 0.89
C ASN A 76 5.11 -0.71 1.11
N CYS A 77 5.89 -1.08 0.08
CA CYS A 77 6.75 -2.27 0.14
C CYS A 77 8.24 -2.00 0.38
N LYS A 78 8.64 -0.72 0.50
CA LYS A 78 10.04 -0.30 0.72
C LYS A 78 11.03 -0.78 -0.37
N ARG A 79 10.54 -1.10 -1.57
CA ARG A 79 11.40 -1.29 -2.76
C ARG A 79 11.78 0.06 -3.34
N VAL A 80 12.96 0.12 -3.97
CA VAL A 80 13.44 1.34 -4.64
C VAL A 80 12.54 1.65 -5.84
N VAL A 81 12.10 2.89 -5.93
CA VAL A 81 11.35 3.45 -7.06
C VAL A 81 12.04 4.71 -7.55
N HIS A 82 12.07 4.90 -8.87
CA HIS A 82 12.74 6.04 -9.50
C HIS A 82 11.77 6.93 -10.29
N SER A 83 10.69 6.34 -10.83
CA SER A 83 9.65 7.04 -11.58
C SER A 83 8.44 6.12 -11.80
N GLY A 84 7.41 6.66 -12.46
CA GLY A 84 6.23 5.91 -12.91
C GLY A 84 5.04 6.02 -11.96
N SER A 85 3.84 5.80 -12.48
CA SER A 85 2.59 6.02 -11.72
C SER A 85 2.34 4.97 -10.63
N PHE A 86 3.02 3.81 -10.70
CA PHE A 86 2.83 2.70 -9.75
C PHE A 86 4.17 2.03 -9.41
N CYS A 87 4.27 1.50 -8.20
CA CYS A 87 5.36 0.62 -7.80
C CYS A 87 5.26 -0.72 -8.55
N LYS A 88 6.33 -1.09 -9.27
CA LYS A 88 6.41 -2.32 -10.06
C LYS A 88 6.33 -3.59 -9.22
N ASP A 89 6.75 -3.54 -7.96
CA ASP A 89 6.76 -4.70 -7.08
C ASP A 89 5.42 -4.95 -6.37
N CYS A 90 4.70 -3.90 -5.96
CA CYS A 90 3.53 -4.06 -5.10
C CYS A 90 2.24 -3.41 -5.60
N GLY A 91 2.29 -2.62 -6.68
CA GLY A 91 1.13 -1.97 -7.29
C GLY A 91 0.64 -0.70 -6.60
N GLN A 92 1.36 -0.18 -5.60
CA GLN A 92 1.02 1.10 -4.95
C GLN A 92 1.10 2.25 -5.96
N LYS A 93 0.01 3.01 -6.12
CA LYS A 93 -0.03 4.26 -6.88
C LYS A 93 0.85 5.30 -6.21
N LEU A 94 1.74 5.90 -6.98
CA LEU A 94 2.75 6.83 -6.50
C LEU A 94 2.35 8.25 -6.84
N ASP A 95 2.44 9.12 -5.84
CA ASP A 95 2.25 10.55 -5.99
C ASP A 95 3.60 11.26 -6.04
N TRP A 96 3.92 11.89 -7.17
CA TRP A 96 5.17 12.59 -7.39
C TRP A 96 5.06 14.11 -7.23
N GLU A 97 3.91 14.62 -6.78
CA GLU A 97 3.75 16.05 -6.56
C GLU A 97 4.72 16.53 -5.46
N ASN A 98 5.58 17.48 -5.84
CA ASN A 98 6.59 18.10 -4.99
C ASN A 98 7.61 17.12 -4.38
N THR A 99 7.99 16.04 -5.08
CA THR A 99 9.12 15.16 -4.69
C THR A 99 10.48 15.69 -5.12
#